data_AF-A0A1C5YMQ6-F1
#
_entry.id   AF-A0A1C5YMQ6-F1
#
_cell.length_a   1.000
_cell.length_b   1.000
_cell.length_c   1.000
_cell.angle_alpha   90.00
_cell.angle_beta   90.00
_cell.angle_gamma   90.00
#
_symmetry.space_group_name_H-M   'P 1'
#
loop_
_entity.id
_entity.type
_entity.pdbx_description
1 polymer ?
#
loop_
_entity_poly.entity_id
_entity_poly.type
_entity_poly.pdbx_seq_one_letter_code
_entity_poly.pdbx_strand_id
1 'polypeptide(L)'
;MKEFHLKNELLLQAFWGGYMCKNNCLKHCQGYFNADAGNYGRGFIEYCIARNFNIHRVPGYEQYYLKDGTEMNMLHEYGNLKEADIDVACAEIDLLYHFVQKELKKSTYVKNGKIKLVRSLRPFEIEAVTPQLKDPNNSTITLPVNIMTSYAHDNRLYGYGSSMSIIRELPVEKVVMFDECLFHPENVCANSIHGGEYEVWVVEDNMFGKIELDRACFKYEKLEDAGNNYRNSMRYGIDASLYTDERKITRPCEWNTFTKWLIRHNTQKIKDLYGVTDK
;
A
#
# COMPACT_ATOMS: atom_id res chain seq x y z
N MET A 1 15.63 14.40 -10.94
CA MET A 1 14.80 15.62 -10.69
C MET A 1 15.44 16.46 -9.57
N LYS A 2 14.78 17.49 -9.00
CA LYS A 2 15.23 18.01 -7.70
C LYS A 2 14.80 17.06 -6.58
N GLU A 3 15.54 17.04 -5.47
CA GLU A 3 15.27 16.17 -4.34
C GLU A 3 14.54 16.90 -3.20
N PHE A 4 13.63 16.19 -2.55
CA PHE A 4 12.93 16.57 -1.34
C PHE A 4 13.58 15.92 -0.13
N HIS A 5 13.90 16.73 0.88
CA HIS A 5 14.51 16.25 2.12
C HIS A 5 13.46 16.21 3.23
N LEU A 6 13.15 15.01 3.70
CA LEU A 6 12.34 14.81 4.89
C LEU A 6 13.04 15.39 6.12
N LYS A 7 12.28 16.07 6.98
CA LYS A 7 12.77 16.72 8.20
C LYS A 7 12.08 16.19 9.46
N ASN A 8 10.85 15.70 9.34
CA ASN A 8 10.10 15.17 10.47
C ASN A 8 10.69 13.83 10.93
N GLU A 9 10.97 13.71 12.23
CA GLU A 9 11.61 12.51 12.79
C GLU A 9 10.75 11.25 12.69
N LEU A 10 9.42 11.38 12.82
CA LEU A 10 8.50 10.24 12.68
C LEU A 10 8.47 9.74 11.24
N LEU A 11 8.44 10.65 10.25
CA LEU A 11 8.54 10.25 8.83
C LEU A 11 9.90 9.68 8.48
N LEU A 12 10.99 10.27 8.99
CA LEU A 12 12.33 9.71 8.79
C LEU A 12 12.42 8.27 9.32
N GLN A 13 11.77 7.97 10.44
CA GLN A 13 11.68 6.60 10.94
C GLN A 13 10.72 5.74 10.12
N ALA A 14 9.58 6.26 9.70
CA ALA A 14 8.64 5.50 8.89
C ALA A 14 9.22 5.14 7.50
N PHE A 15 10.04 5.99 6.91
CA PHE A 15 10.71 5.74 5.63
C PHE A 15 11.96 4.88 5.81
N TRP A 16 12.85 5.27 6.74
CA TRP A 16 14.23 4.79 6.83
C TRP A 16 14.54 3.97 8.10
N GLY A 17 13.54 3.75 8.96
CA GLY A 17 13.61 3.05 10.24
C GLY A 17 14.32 1.69 10.24
N GLY A 18 14.95 1.35 11.36
CA GLY A 18 15.57 0.06 11.58
C GLY A 18 16.62 0.10 12.69
N TYR A 19 17.57 -0.83 12.66
CA TYR A 19 18.65 -0.94 13.66
C TYR A 19 19.62 0.26 13.71
N MET A 20 19.52 1.20 12.78
CA MET A 20 20.47 2.33 12.62
C MET A 20 19.87 3.71 12.94
N CYS A 21 18.61 3.80 13.38
CA CYS A 21 18.01 5.08 13.73
C CYS A 21 18.47 5.54 15.13
N LYS A 22 19.12 6.71 15.18
CA LYS A 22 19.66 7.30 16.43
C LYS A 22 18.58 7.75 17.42
N ASN A 23 17.37 8.03 16.94
CA ASN A 23 16.23 8.46 17.73
C ASN A 23 15.10 7.42 17.62
N ASN A 24 14.70 6.81 18.73
CA ASN A 24 13.65 5.78 18.81
C ASN A 24 12.29 6.42 19.12
N CYS A 25 11.74 7.24 18.22
CA CYS A 25 10.39 7.81 18.42
C CYS A 25 9.30 6.74 18.20
N LEU A 26 9.57 5.75 17.36
CA LEU A 26 8.81 4.51 17.17
C LEU A 26 9.73 3.35 17.55
N LYS A 27 9.52 2.73 18.71
CA LYS A 27 10.33 1.58 19.11
C LYS A 27 10.09 0.44 18.13
N HIS A 28 11.16 -0.22 17.67
CA HIS A 28 11.08 -1.34 16.73
C HIS A 28 10.53 -0.99 15.32
N CYS A 29 10.47 0.30 14.95
CA CYS A 29 10.06 0.67 13.59
C CYS A 29 11.09 0.23 12.57
N GLN A 30 10.73 -0.79 11.80
CA GLN A 30 11.33 -1.07 10.50
C GLN A 30 10.67 -0.11 9.52
N GLY A 31 11.47 0.79 8.95
CA GLY A 31 11.02 1.73 7.94
C GLY A 31 10.63 0.99 6.68
N TYR A 32 9.77 1.62 5.88
CA TYR A 32 9.26 1.03 4.65
C TYR A 32 10.39 0.55 3.72
N PHE A 33 11.44 1.36 3.56
CA PHE A 33 12.53 1.04 2.64
C PHE A 33 13.54 0.03 3.19
N ASN A 34 13.43 -0.37 4.45
CA ASN A 34 14.33 -1.36 5.05
C ASN A 34 13.80 -2.79 4.82
N ALA A 35 14.18 -3.35 3.66
CA ALA A 35 14.05 -4.77 3.31
C ALA A 35 12.65 -5.40 3.54
N ASP A 36 11.57 -4.73 3.12
CA ASP A 36 10.18 -5.23 3.14
C ASP A 36 9.65 -5.70 4.51
N ALA A 37 10.39 -5.45 5.60
CA ALA A 37 10.01 -5.85 6.95
C ALA A 37 9.10 -4.79 7.63
N GLY A 38 8.99 -3.60 7.05
CA GLY A 38 8.42 -2.41 7.66
C GLY A 38 6.91 -2.26 7.57
N ASN A 39 6.12 -3.23 8.02
CA ASN A 39 4.65 -3.06 8.13
C ASN A 39 4.30 -1.82 8.97
N TYR A 40 5.10 -1.50 10.00
CA TYR A 40 4.99 -0.27 10.80
C TYR A 40 5.24 0.98 9.95
N GLY A 41 6.43 1.13 9.36
CA GLY A 41 6.71 2.30 8.51
C GLY A 41 5.64 2.52 7.42
N ARG A 42 5.26 1.44 6.73
CA ARG A 42 4.17 1.45 5.74
C ARG A 42 2.85 1.91 6.32
N GLY A 43 2.44 1.35 7.46
CA GLY A 43 1.17 1.64 8.11
C GLY A 43 1.03 3.12 8.47
N PHE A 44 2.09 3.73 8.98
CA PHE A 44 2.10 5.15 9.29
C PHE A 44 2.04 6.03 8.03
N ILE A 45 2.79 5.66 6.98
CA ILE A 45 2.75 6.37 5.69
C ILE A 45 1.35 6.30 5.08
N GLU A 46 0.74 5.12 5.01
CA GLU A 46 -0.62 4.95 4.47
C GLU A 46 -1.66 5.68 5.32
N TYR A 47 -1.48 5.77 6.64
CA TYR A 47 -2.33 6.59 7.51
C TYR A 47 -2.26 8.07 7.12
N CYS A 48 -1.06 8.63 6.92
CA CYS A 48 -0.92 10.02 6.51
C CYS A 48 -1.46 10.28 5.10
N ILE A 49 -1.25 9.36 4.15
CA ILE A 49 -1.84 9.44 2.81
C ILE A 49 -3.37 9.42 2.91
N ALA A 50 -3.94 8.48 3.67
CA ALA A 50 -5.39 8.40 3.85
C ALA A 50 -5.96 9.69 4.43
N ARG A 51 -5.26 10.30 5.39
CA ARG A 51 -5.66 11.58 5.99
C ARG A 51 -5.60 12.73 4.98
N ASN A 52 -4.50 12.88 4.25
CA ASN A 52 -4.31 13.98 3.29
C ASN A 52 -5.26 13.88 2.09
N PHE A 53 -5.55 12.67 1.63
CA PHE A 53 -6.44 12.40 0.49
C PHE A 53 -7.89 12.11 0.93
N ASN A 54 -8.19 12.19 2.23
CA ASN A 54 -9.51 11.92 2.80
C ASN A 54 -10.11 10.56 2.36
N ILE A 55 -9.29 9.50 2.43
CA ILE A 55 -9.64 8.14 2.02
C ILE A 55 -10.20 7.38 3.22
N HIS A 56 -11.38 6.79 3.05
CA HIS A 56 -12.05 5.97 4.07
C HIS A 56 -12.41 4.61 3.46
N ARG A 57 -11.83 3.52 3.99
CA ARG A 57 -12.20 2.15 3.58
C ARG A 57 -13.38 1.66 4.42
N VAL A 58 -14.22 0.83 3.83
CA VAL A 58 -15.28 0.11 4.55
C VAL A 58 -14.63 -1.01 5.38
N PRO A 59 -15.14 -1.32 6.58
CA PRO A 59 -14.67 -2.47 7.35
C PRO A 59 -14.67 -3.77 6.52
N GLY A 60 -13.62 -4.58 6.64
CA GLY A 60 -13.35 -5.76 5.81
C GLY A 60 -12.51 -5.47 4.56
N TYR A 61 -12.23 -4.19 4.26
CA TYR A 61 -11.38 -3.74 3.16
C TYR A 61 -10.17 -2.93 3.67
N GLU A 62 -9.71 -3.26 4.86
CA GLU A 62 -8.46 -2.77 5.43
C GLU A 62 -7.26 -3.22 4.59
N GLN A 63 -6.14 -2.53 4.76
CA GLN A 63 -4.92 -2.82 4.04
C GLN A 63 -4.44 -4.25 4.31
N TYR A 64 -3.98 -4.94 3.26
CA TYR A 64 -3.61 -6.35 3.33
C TYR A 64 -2.41 -6.63 4.25
N TYR A 65 -1.47 -5.67 4.42
CA TYR A 65 -0.32 -5.84 5.32
C TYR A 65 -0.69 -5.81 6.80
N LEU A 66 -1.92 -5.38 7.12
CA LEU A 66 -2.43 -5.45 8.48
C LEU A 66 -2.68 -6.94 8.85
N LYS A 67 -2.97 -7.80 7.86
CA LYS A 67 -3.54 -9.14 8.12
C LYS A 67 -2.66 -10.16 8.86
N ASP A 68 -1.37 -9.90 9.05
CA ASP A 68 -0.41 -10.85 9.63
C ASP A 68 -0.14 -10.63 11.13
N GLY A 69 -1.14 -10.18 11.91
CA GLY A 69 -1.00 -9.95 13.36
C GLY A 69 -0.15 -8.73 13.76
N THR A 70 0.36 -7.99 12.77
CA THR A 70 1.14 -6.76 12.97
C THR A 70 0.25 -5.60 13.45
N GLU A 71 -1.07 -5.67 13.23
CA GLU A 71 -2.04 -4.58 13.48
C GLU A 71 -2.04 -4.08 14.93
N MET A 72 -2.15 -4.98 15.91
CA MET A 72 -2.36 -4.58 17.30
C MET A 72 -1.14 -3.88 17.88
N ASN A 73 0.06 -4.35 17.54
CA ASN A 73 1.30 -3.73 17.98
C ASN A 73 1.53 -2.38 17.26
N MET A 74 1.22 -2.29 15.96
CA MET A 74 1.25 -1.01 15.23
C MET A 74 0.30 0.02 15.84
N LEU A 75 -0.95 -0.38 16.12
CA LEU A 75 -1.95 0.48 16.72
C LEU A 75 -1.57 0.93 18.13
N HIS A 76 -0.87 0.09 18.88
CA HIS A 76 -0.34 0.44 20.20
C HIS A 76 0.81 1.46 20.10
N GLU A 77 1.78 1.24 19.20
CA GLU A 77 2.89 2.18 18.97
C GLU A 77 2.37 3.55 18.49
N TYR A 78 1.45 3.58 17.53
CA TYR A 78 0.85 4.86 17.08
C TYR A 78 -0.06 5.49 18.14
N GLY A 79 -0.76 4.67 18.93
CA GLY A 79 -1.64 5.15 19.99
C GLY A 79 -0.91 5.90 21.11
N ASN A 80 0.42 5.77 21.20
CA ASN A 80 1.27 6.50 22.14
C ASN A 80 1.81 7.82 21.59
N LEU A 81 1.67 8.08 20.29
CA LEU A 81 2.09 9.33 19.66
C LEU A 81 1.10 10.46 20.00
N LYS A 82 1.61 11.69 20.11
CA LYS A 82 0.75 12.86 20.26
C LYS A 82 0.16 13.23 18.91
N GLU A 83 -1.12 13.61 18.90
CA GLU A 83 -1.82 14.04 17.68
C GLU A 83 -1.06 15.15 16.94
N ALA A 84 -0.51 16.13 17.66
CA ALA A 84 0.26 17.22 17.05
C ALA A 84 1.53 16.72 16.32
N ASP A 85 2.18 15.67 16.81
CA ASP A 85 3.36 15.10 16.16
C ASP A 85 2.97 14.34 14.88
N ILE A 86 1.81 13.66 14.91
CA ILE A 86 1.19 13.01 13.75
C ILE A 86 0.79 14.06 12.70
N ASP A 87 0.17 15.16 13.11
CA ASP A 87 -0.26 16.25 12.23
C ASP A 87 0.92 16.83 11.44
N VAL A 88 2.03 17.12 12.12
CA VAL A 88 3.24 17.65 11.48
C VAL A 88 3.86 16.62 10.53
N ALA A 89 3.84 15.33 10.89
CA ALA A 89 4.31 14.27 10.01
C ALA A 89 3.44 14.17 8.74
N CYS A 90 2.12 14.13 8.88
CA CYS A 90 1.23 14.03 7.72
C CYS A 90 1.26 15.30 6.85
N ALA A 91 1.46 16.49 7.44
CA ALA A 91 1.69 17.71 6.68
C ALA A 91 2.96 17.63 5.81
N GLU A 92 4.02 16.96 6.27
CA GLU A 92 5.22 16.77 5.45
C GLU A 92 5.02 15.77 4.30
N ILE A 93 4.15 14.75 4.45
CA ILE A 93 3.69 13.92 3.32
C ILE A 93 2.96 14.76 2.26
N ASP A 94 2.13 15.71 2.69
CA ASP A 94 1.44 16.61 1.76
C ASP A 94 2.42 17.53 1.02
N LEU A 95 3.45 18.03 1.71
CA LEU A 95 4.54 18.80 1.09
C LEU A 95 5.32 17.96 0.08
N LEU A 96 5.64 16.71 0.41
CA LEU A 96 6.28 15.76 -0.50
C LEU A 96 5.43 15.55 -1.75
N TYR A 97 4.14 15.29 -1.60
CA TYR A 97 3.20 15.14 -2.71
C TYR A 97 3.24 16.35 -3.64
N HIS A 98 3.03 17.56 -3.12
CA HIS A 98 3.01 18.78 -3.94
C HIS A 98 4.36 19.04 -4.62
N PHE A 99 5.48 18.71 -3.96
CA PHE A 99 6.80 18.79 -4.56
C PHE A 99 6.95 17.80 -5.73
N VAL A 100 6.57 16.53 -5.53
CA VAL A 100 6.61 15.48 -6.56
C VAL A 100 5.74 15.87 -7.75
N GLN A 101 4.53 16.37 -7.52
CA GLN A 101 3.65 16.85 -8.59
C GLN A 101 4.29 17.97 -9.41
N LYS A 102 4.96 18.91 -8.74
CA LYS A 102 5.65 20.03 -9.40
C LYS A 102 6.82 19.56 -10.26
N GLU A 103 7.58 18.56 -9.83
CA GLU A 103 8.74 18.05 -10.56
C GLU A 103 8.33 17.09 -11.68
N LEU A 104 7.38 16.17 -11.44
CA LEU A 104 6.86 15.25 -12.46
C LEU A 104 6.22 15.98 -13.64
N LYS A 105 5.46 17.05 -13.40
CA LYS A 105 4.84 17.86 -14.47
C LYS A 105 5.84 18.52 -15.43
N LYS A 106 7.12 18.64 -15.04
CA LYS A 106 8.21 19.15 -15.89
C LYS A 106 9.02 18.04 -16.55
N SER A 107 8.81 16.80 -16.14
CA SER A 107 9.64 15.67 -16.54
C SER A 107 9.21 15.06 -17.86
N THR A 108 10.12 14.30 -18.47
CA THR A 108 9.84 13.52 -19.68
C THR A 108 9.04 12.24 -19.41
N TYR A 109 8.89 11.84 -18.13
CA TYR A 109 8.11 10.67 -17.72
C TYR A 109 6.61 10.89 -17.94
N VAL A 110 6.15 12.15 -17.86
CA VAL A 110 4.73 12.49 -17.99
C VAL A 110 4.41 12.85 -19.44
N LYS A 111 3.42 12.16 -20.01
CA LYS A 111 2.87 12.42 -21.34
C LYS A 111 1.37 12.63 -21.21
N ASN A 112 0.88 13.77 -21.69
CA ASN A 112 -0.54 14.14 -21.64
C ASN A 112 -1.15 14.02 -20.22
N GLY A 113 -0.40 14.46 -19.20
CA GLY A 113 -0.82 14.38 -17.80
C GLY A 113 -0.80 12.98 -17.18
N LYS A 114 -0.31 11.97 -17.91
CA LYS A 114 -0.20 10.59 -17.43
C LYS A 114 1.23 10.11 -17.35
N ILE A 115 1.47 9.17 -16.45
CA ILE A 115 2.72 8.43 -16.30
C ILE A 115 2.48 6.93 -16.52
N LYS A 116 3.39 6.28 -17.22
CA LYS A 116 3.37 4.83 -17.42
C LYS A 116 4.19 4.16 -16.32
N LEU A 117 3.56 3.27 -15.56
CA LEU A 117 4.14 2.58 -14.41
C LEU A 117 3.93 1.07 -14.53
N VAL A 118 4.84 0.31 -13.94
CA VAL A 118 4.80 -1.16 -13.94
C VAL A 118 4.94 -1.70 -12.52
N ARG A 119 4.29 -2.81 -12.21
CA ARG A 119 4.52 -3.53 -10.94
C ARG A 119 4.29 -5.02 -11.09
N SER A 120 5.02 -5.79 -10.31
CA SER A 120 4.76 -7.21 -10.09
C SER A 120 3.61 -7.36 -9.09
N LEU A 121 2.74 -8.35 -9.31
CA LEU A 121 1.64 -8.65 -8.39
C LEU A 121 2.10 -9.55 -7.24
N ARG A 122 1.52 -9.33 -6.07
CA ARG A 122 1.67 -10.16 -4.87
C ARG A 122 0.86 -11.46 -5.03
N PRO A 123 1.20 -12.54 -4.31
CA PRO A 123 0.49 -13.82 -4.43
C PRO A 123 -1.04 -13.72 -4.26
N PHE A 124 -1.53 -12.98 -3.26
CA PHE A 124 -2.97 -12.80 -3.05
C PHE A 124 -3.65 -12.02 -4.18
N GLU A 125 -2.95 -11.06 -4.81
CA GLU A 125 -3.47 -10.33 -5.97
C GLU A 125 -3.61 -11.28 -7.16
N ILE A 126 -2.61 -12.13 -7.38
CA ILE A 126 -2.61 -13.16 -8.44
C ILE A 126 -3.77 -14.14 -8.24
N GLU A 127 -3.97 -14.62 -7.02
CA GLU A 127 -5.10 -15.51 -6.67
C GLU A 127 -6.44 -14.86 -6.98
N ALA A 128 -6.61 -13.57 -6.65
CA ALA A 128 -7.85 -12.84 -6.90
C ALA A 128 -8.15 -12.62 -8.39
N VAL A 129 -7.12 -12.34 -9.21
CA VAL A 129 -7.32 -11.99 -10.64
C VAL A 129 -7.29 -13.20 -11.57
N THR A 130 -6.64 -14.30 -11.20
CA THR A 130 -6.49 -15.48 -12.08
C THR A 130 -7.83 -16.07 -12.54
N PRO A 131 -8.84 -16.29 -11.68
CA PRO A 131 -10.15 -16.78 -12.12
C PRO A 131 -10.84 -15.81 -13.09
N GLN A 132 -10.68 -14.50 -12.88
CA GLN A 132 -11.25 -13.47 -13.76
C GLN A 132 -10.58 -13.47 -15.13
N LEU A 133 -9.25 -13.66 -15.17
CA LEU A 133 -8.46 -13.74 -16.41
C LEU A 133 -8.70 -15.04 -17.18
N LYS A 134 -9.14 -16.12 -16.53
CA LYS A 134 -9.51 -17.37 -17.21
C LYS A 134 -10.75 -17.24 -18.08
N ASP A 135 -11.66 -16.33 -17.75
CA ASP A 135 -12.77 -15.98 -18.62
C ASP A 135 -12.27 -15.07 -19.76
N PRO A 136 -12.22 -15.54 -21.03
CA PRO A 136 -11.74 -14.73 -22.14
C PRO A 136 -12.69 -13.56 -22.46
N ASN A 137 -13.95 -13.63 -22.03
CA ASN A 137 -14.94 -12.57 -22.26
C ASN A 137 -14.86 -11.47 -21.21
N ASN A 138 -14.14 -11.70 -20.12
CA ASN A 138 -13.95 -10.69 -19.11
C ASN A 138 -12.90 -9.66 -19.54
N SER A 139 -13.36 -8.49 -19.97
CA SER A 139 -12.53 -7.36 -20.39
C SER A 139 -12.01 -6.50 -19.24
N THR A 140 -12.68 -6.56 -18.07
CA THR A 140 -12.40 -5.68 -16.92
C THR A 140 -12.13 -6.52 -15.68
N ILE A 141 -10.91 -6.43 -15.16
CA ILE A 141 -10.45 -7.23 -14.03
C ILE A 141 -10.45 -6.36 -12.78
N THR A 142 -11.08 -6.87 -11.72
CA THR A 142 -11.04 -6.26 -10.39
C THR A 142 -9.79 -6.73 -9.66
N LEU A 143 -8.89 -5.79 -9.36
CA LEU A 143 -7.65 -6.03 -8.62
C LEU A 143 -7.77 -5.46 -7.19
N PRO A 144 -7.58 -6.27 -6.14
CA PRO A 144 -7.44 -5.75 -4.78
C PRO A 144 -6.15 -4.94 -4.60
N VAL A 145 -6.21 -3.83 -3.86
CA VAL A 145 -5.11 -2.88 -3.64
C VAL A 145 -5.14 -2.26 -2.24
N ASN A 146 -3.96 -1.87 -1.75
CA ASN A 146 -3.81 -1.02 -0.55
C ASN A 146 -4.04 0.46 -0.89
N ILE A 147 -4.03 1.36 0.09
CA ILE A 147 -4.13 2.81 -0.18
C ILE A 147 -2.87 3.28 -0.90
N MET A 148 -1.70 2.81 -0.48
CA MET A 148 -0.45 3.03 -1.18
C MET A 148 -0.05 1.76 -1.91
N THR A 149 0.08 1.88 -3.23
CA THR A 149 0.57 0.79 -4.08
C THR A 149 1.90 1.20 -4.71
N SER A 150 2.90 0.34 -4.57
CA SER A 150 4.25 0.54 -5.12
C SER A 150 4.31 0.14 -6.60
N TYR A 151 5.04 0.93 -7.39
CA TYR A 151 5.32 0.73 -8.80
C TYR A 151 6.78 1.07 -9.11
N ALA A 152 7.22 0.69 -10.30
CA ALA A 152 8.45 1.13 -10.94
C ALA A 152 8.15 1.99 -12.19
N HIS A 153 9.04 2.94 -12.51
CA HIS A 153 8.89 3.82 -13.68
C HIS A 153 9.82 3.49 -14.87
N ASP A 154 10.74 2.55 -14.71
CA ASP A 154 11.77 2.23 -15.71
C ASP A 154 11.33 1.17 -16.76
N ASN A 155 10.05 0.77 -16.72
CA ASN A 155 9.45 -0.31 -17.53
C ASN A 155 10.05 -1.71 -17.29
N ARG A 156 10.82 -1.93 -16.22
CA ARG A 156 11.32 -3.26 -15.87
C ARG A 156 10.37 -3.97 -14.92
N LEU A 157 10.24 -5.26 -15.13
CA LEU A 157 9.52 -6.15 -14.23
C LEU A 157 10.53 -6.79 -13.30
N TYR A 158 10.49 -6.39 -12.03
CA TYR A 158 11.40 -6.92 -11.02
C TYR A 158 10.99 -8.34 -10.66
N GLY A 159 11.94 -9.27 -10.88
CA GLY A 159 11.80 -10.71 -10.75
C GLY A 159 11.77 -11.17 -9.29
N TYR A 160 10.84 -10.64 -8.51
CA TYR A 160 10.53 -11.09 -7.14
C TYR A 160 9.87 -12.48 -7.08
N GLY A 161 10.05 -13.32 -8.10
CA GLY A 161 9.35 -14.59 -8.25
C GLY A 161 7.86 -14.45 -8.55
N SER A 162 7.38 -13.25 -8.92
CA SER A 162 5.99 -13.04 -9.33
C SER A 162 5.75 -13.57 -10.75
N SER A 163 4.68 -14.33 -10.94
CA SER A 163 4.27 -14.88 -12.24
C SER A 163 3.42 -13.91 -13.07
N MET A 164 3.03 -12.77 -12.49
CA MET A 164 2.14 -11.82 -13.13
C MET A 164 2.50 -10.38 -12.75
N SER A 165 2.38 -9.49 -13.71
CA SER A 165 2.60 -8.06 -13.50
C SER A 165 1.51 -7.25 -14.18
N ILE A 166 1.46 -5.96 -13.85
CA ILE A 166 0.59 -5.00 -14.52
C ILE A 166 1.38 -3.81 -15.04
N ILE A 167 0.92 -3.28 -16.18
CA ILE A 167 1.37 -2.03 -16.77
C ILE A 167 0.17 -1.09 -16.81
N ARG A 168 0.32 0.11 -16.24
CA ARG A 168 -0.76 1.10 -16.16
C ARG A 168 -0.27 2.45 -16.67
N GLU A 169 -1.16 3.16 -17.36
CA GLU A 169 -1.01 4.61 -17.58
C GLU A 169 -1.93 5.34 -16.61
N LEU A 170 -1.35 6.10 -15.69
CA LEU A 170 -2.04 6.70 -14.56
C LEU A 170 -1.97 8.22 -14.63
N PRO A 171 -3.02 8.95 -14.22
CA PRO A 171 -2.92 10.38 -13.97
C PRO A 171 -1.77 10.67 -13.01
N VAL A 172 -0.93 11.66 -13.34
CA VAL A 172 0.22 12.03 -12.51
C VAL A 172 -0.19 12.41 -11.09
N GLU A 173 -1.40 12.93 -10.92
CA GLU A 173 -2.00 13.35 -9.65
C GLU A 173 -2.14 12.20 -8.64
N LYS A 174 -2.14 10.95 -9.10
CA LYS A 174 -2.14 9.77 -8.21
C LYS A 174 -0.76 9.47 -7.60
N VAL A 175 0.33 10.10 -8.08
CA VAL A 175 1.68 9.82 -7.60
C VAL A 175 1.99 10.63 -6.34
N VAL A 176 2.19 9.96 -5.22
CA VAL A 176 2.54 10.58 -3.93
C VAL A 176 4.04 10.76 -3.78
N MET A 177 4.82 9.75 -4.17
CA MET A 177 6.27 9.72 -4.04
C MET A 177 6.87 9.16 -5.32
N PHE A 178 7.99 9.75 -5.74
CA PHE A 178 8.79 9.33 -6.87
C PHE A 178 10.24 9.32 -6.41
N ASP A 179 10.94 8.19 -6.56
CA ASP A 179 12.30 7.97 -6.06
C ASP A 179 13.28 9.11 -6.40
N GLU A 180 13.33 9.58 -7.65
CA GLU A 180 14.22 10.68 -8.08
C GLU A 180 13.90 12.05 -7.44
N CYS A 181 12.76 12.16 -6.76
CA CYS A 181 12.36 13.35 -6.02
C CYS A 181 12.63 13.22 -4.52
N LEU A 182 13.14 12.10 -4.02
CA LEU A 182 13.31 11.86 -2.59
C LEU A 182 14.80 11.73 -2.25
N PHE A 183 15.28 12.62 -1.38
CA PHE A 183 16.62 12.48 -0.83
C PHE A 183 16.68 11.26 0.10
N HIS A 184 17.70 10.43 -0.08
CA HIS A 184 17.97 9.26 0.75
C HIS A 184 19.29 9.45 1.55
N PRO A 185 19.36 9.02 2.82
CA PRO A 185 20.62 9.05 3.56
C PRO A 185 21.62 7.99 3.06
N GLU A 186 22.92 8.32 2.97
CA GLU A 186 23.98 7.45 2.42
C GLU A 186 24.17 6.09 3.10
N ASN A 187 23.65 5.90 4.32
CA ASN A 187 23.88 4.71 5.15
C ASN A 187 22.62 3.87 5.41
N VAL A 188 21.58 4.01 4.60
CA VAL A 188 20.33 3.24 4.73
C VAL A 188 20.31 2.13 3.68
N CYS A 189 19.98 0.90 4.10
CA CYS A 189 19.75 -0.23 3.19
C CYS A 189 18.39 -0.05 2.46
N ALA A 190 18.30 0.89 1.53
CA ALA A 190 17.10 1.14 0.73
C ALA A 190 17.23 0.57 -0.69
N ASN A 191 17.29 -0.77 -0.83
CA ASN A 191 17.42 -1.42 -2.14
C ASN A 191 16.31 -1.03 -3.13
N SER A 192 15.11 -0.71 -2.65
CA SER A 192 14.02 -0.24 -3.52
C SER A 192 14.25 1.13 -4.16
N ILE A 193 15.25 1.87 -3.67
CA ILE A 193 15.72 3.14 -4.24
C ILE A 193 17.12 2.97 -4.85
N HIS A 194 18.06 2.37 -4.11
CA HIS A 194 19.47 2.21 -4.50
C HIS A 194 19.77 1.00 -5.40
N GLY A 195 18.98 -0.07 -5.27
CA GLY A 195 19.12 -1.32 -6.01
C GLY A 195 18.49 -1.27 -7.41
N GLY A 196 17.97 -0.10 -7.79
CA GLY A 196 17.42 0.16 -9.11
C GLY A 196 16.03 -0.43 -9.31
N GLU A 197 15.15 -0.40 -8.30
CA GLU A 197 13.72 -0.75 -8.42
C GLU A 197 12.83 0.44 -8.79
N TYR A 198 13.37 1.66 -8.74
CA TYR A 198 12.75 2.89 -9.23
C TYR A 198 11.37 3.16 -8.61
N GLU A 199 11.29 3.07 -7.28
CA GLU A 199 10.05 3.12 -6.51
C GLU A 199 9.19 4.36 -6.80
N VAL A 200 7.91 4.11 -7.02
CA VAL A 200 6.86 5.12 -7.15
C VAL A 200 5.67 4.70 -6.29
N TRP A 201 5.18 5.62 -5.47
CA TRP A 201 3.96 5.40 -4.68
C TRP A 201 2.75 6.00 -5.35
N VAL A 202 1.75 5.15 -5.60
CA VAL A 202 0.47 5.52 -6.21
C VAL A 202 -0.64 5.37 -5.18
N VAL A 203 -1.50 6.39 -5.09
CA VAL A 203 -2.68 6.38 -4.22
C VAL A 203 -3.89 5.71 -4.88
N GLU A 204 -4.51 4.81 -4.14
CA GLU A 204 -5.79 4.18 -4.48
C GLU A 204 -6.82 4.47 -3.39
N ASP A 205 -7.88 5.17 -3.79
CA ASP A 205 -8.84 5.87 -2.93
C ASP A 205 -10.21 5.18 -2.86
N ASN A 206 -10.39 4.08 -3.61
CA ASN A 206 -11.66 3.35 -3.65
C ASN A 206 -12.06 2.84 -2.25
N MET A 207 -13.30 2.96 -1.81
CA MET A 207 -13.67 2.54 -0.45
C MET A 207 -13.63 1.01 -0.20
N PHE A 208 -13.56 0.19 -1.25
CA PHE A 208 -13.61 -1.28 -1.18
C PHE A 208 -12.27 -1.97 -1.43
N GLY A 209 -11.14 -1.30 -1.23
CA GLY A 209 -9.84 -1.99 -1.38
C GLY A 209 -9.54 -2.44 -2.81
N LYS A 210 -10.16 -1.88 -3.85
CA LYS A 210 -10.15 -2.46 -5.21
C LYS A 210 -10.04 -1.40 -6.31
N ILE A 211 -9.49 -1.79 -7.44
CA ILE A 211 -9.52 -1.04 -8.70
C ILE A 211 -9.97 -1.94 -9.85
N GLU A 212 -10.54 -1.34 -10.88
CA GLU A 212 -10.87 -1.99 -12.14
C GLU A 212 -9.82 -1.66 -13.18
N LEU A 213 -9.32 -2.68 -13.88
CA LEU A 213 -8.30 -2.56 -14.90
C LEU A 213 -8.70 -3.31 -16.15
N ASP A 214 -8.38 -2.75 -17.32
CA ASP A 214 -8.50 -3.49 -18.57
C ASP A 214 -7.64 -4.75 -18.51
N ARG A 215 -8.15 -5.85 -19.04
CA ARG A 215 -7.42 -7.12 -19.19
C ARG A 215 -6.03 -6.92 -19.81
N ALA A 216 -5.90 -5.97 -20.73
CA ALA A 216 -4.65 -5.67 -21.43
C ALA A 216 -3.53 -5.13 -20.51
N CYS A 217 -3.86 -4.64 -19.31
CA CYS A 217 -2.88 -4.21 -18.32
C CYS A 217 -2.05 -5.37 -17.78
N PHE A 218 -2.61 -6.59 -17.73
CA PHE A 218 -1.97 -7.76 -17.12
C PHE A 218 -0.96 -8.41 -18.09
N LYS A 219 0.23 -8.74 -17.58
CA LYS A 219 1.30 -9.44 -18.31
C LYS A 219 1.69 -10.69 -17.53
N TYR A 220 1.61 -11.83 -18.22
CA TYR A 220 1.92 -13.17 -17.71
C TYR A 220 2.23 -14.08 -18.90
N GLU A 221 3.05 -15.12 -18.69
CA GLU A 221 3.36 -16.10 -19.73
C GLU A 221 2.27 -17.18 -19.83
N LYS A 222 1.78 -17.66 -18.68
CA LYS A 222 0.71 -18.65 -18.57
C LYS A 222 -0.18 -18.35 -17.36
N LEU A 223 -1.48 -18.61 -17.50
CA LEU A 223 -2.40 -18.62 -16.36
C LEU A 223 -2.32 -20.00 -15.73
N GLU A 224 -1.48 -20.14 -14.71
CA GLU A 224 -1.49 -21.31 -13.85
C GLU A 224 -2.46 -21.05 -12.69
N ASP A 225 -3.23 -22.06 -12.30
CA ASP A 225 -3.87 -22.01 -10.99
C ASP A 225 -2.80 -21.78 -9.94
N ALA A 226 -3.13 -21.05 -8.87
CA ALA A 226 -2.26 -20.94 -7.70
C ALA A 226 -2.14 -22.30 -7.00
N GLY A 227 -1.50 -23.27 -7.65
CA GLY A 227 -1.44 -24.68 -7.29
C GLY A 227 -0.07 -25.05 -6.76
N ASN A 228 -0.06 -25.61 -5.53
CA ASN A 228 1.01 -26.28 -4.79
C ASN A 228 2.40 -25.63 -4.62
N ASN A 229 2.91 -24.82 -5.56
CA ASN A 229 4.19 -24.11 -5.38
C ASN A 229 4.08 -22.98 -4.34
N TYR A 230 2.86 -22.48 -4.09
CA TYR A 230 2.52 -21.57 -3.00
C TYR A 230 2.77 -22.17 -1.60
N ARG A 231 2.64 -23.50 -1.43
CA ARG A 231 2.93 -24.16 -0.14
C ARG A 231 4.41 -24.19 0.20
N ASN A 232 5.31 -24.08 -0.78
CA ASN A 232 6.74 -24.10 -0.54
C ASN A 232 7.33 -22.70 -0.27
N SER A 233 6.71 -21.62 -0.76
CA SER A 233 7.08 -20.24 -0.39
C SER A 233 6.65 -19.87 1.05
N MET A 234 5.69 -20.59 1.63
CA MET A 234 5.30 -20.49 3.06
C MET A 234 6.39 -20.91 4.05
N ARG A 235 7.56 -21.39 3.62
CA ARG A 235 8.70 -21.61 4.52
C ARG A 235 9.26 -20.31 5.11
N TYR A 236 8.89 -19.16 4.55
CA TYR A 236 9.13 -17.84 5.13
C TYR A 236 7.80 -17.20 5.56
N GLY A 237 7.34 -17.58 6.75
CA GLY A 237 6.59 -16.68 7.63
C GLY A 237 5.24 -16.11 7.16
N ILE A 238 4.19 -16.94 7.24
CA ILE A 238 2.84 -16.60 7.73
C ILE A 238 1.97 -15.70 6.82
N ASP A 239 1.22 -16.37 5.92
CA ASP A 239 -0.14 -16.01 5.51
C ASP A 239 -1.12 -16.67 6.50
N ALA A 240 -1.49 -15.96 7.57
CA ALA A 240 -2.60 -16.37 8.44
C ALA A 240 -3.77 -15.40 8.25
N SER A 241 -4.88 -15.92 7.72
CA SER A 241 -6.16 -15.20 7.66
C SER A 241 -6.61 -14.81 9.07
N LEU A 242 -6.85 -13.50 9.28
CA LEU A 242 -7.32 -12.88 10.52
C LEU A 242 -8.71 -13.30 11.01
N TYR A 243 -9.44 -14.15 10.28
CA TYR A 243 -10.80 -14.56 10.68
C TYR A 243 -10.86 -15.77 11.63
N THR A 244 -9.78 -16.12 12.33
CA THR A 244 -9.84 -17.16 13.39
C THR A 244 -10.09 -16.61 14.80
N ASP A 245 -10.17 -15.29 15.01
CA ASP A 245 -10.58 -14.76 16.32
C ASP A 245 -11.49 -13.53 16.18
N GLU A 246 -12.79 -13.73 16.45
CA GLU A 246 -13.88 -12.74 16.40
C GLU A 246 -13.77 -11.63 17.46
N ARG A 247 -12.62 -11.49 18.13
CA ARG A 247 -12.45 -10.56 19.23
C ARG A 247 -11.34 -9.57 18.91
N LYS A 248 -11.81 -8.36 18.60
CA LYS A 248 -11.12 -7.07 18.76
C LYS A 248 -10.30 -6.63 17.54
N ILE A 249 -10.94 -5.84 16.68
CA ILE A 249 -10.25 -4.74 16.01
C ILE A 249 -11.16 -3.50 16.09
N THR A 250 -10.66 -2.45 16.73
CA THR A 250 -11.19 -1.08 16.66
C THR A 250 -10.00 -0.13 16.61
N ARG A 251 -9.97 0.76 15.59
CA ARG A 251 -9.23 2.05 15.40
C ARG A 251 -8.96 2.28 13.89
N PRO A 252 -8.55 3.48 13.40
CA PRO A 252 -8.68 4.87 13.87
C PRO A 252 -9.06 5.83 12.71
N CYS A 253 -10.34 5.93 12.36
CA CYS A 253 -10.94 7.06 11.65
C CYS A 253 -12.45 6.89 11.72
N GLU A 254 -13.01 7.22 12.87
CA GLU A 254 -14.40 6.94 13.18
C GLU A 254 -15.36 7.94 12.49
N TRP A 255 -15.63 7.57 11.22
CA TRP A 255 -16.84 7.66 10.42
C TRP A 255 -17.35 9.04 9.97
N ASN A 256 -17.30 9.27 8.65
CA ASN A 256 -18.26 10.16 8.02
C ASN A 256 -19.69 9.56 8.12
N THR A 257 -20.72 10.40 8.08
CA THR A 257 -22.14 10.00 8.25
C THR A 257 -22.56 8.92 7.25
N PHE A 258 -21.97 8.92 6.06
CA PHE A 258 -22.26 7.98 5.00
C PHE A 258 -21.74 6.57 5.32
N THR A 259 -20.51 6.42 5.85
CA THR A 259 -19.99 5.12 6.28
C THR A 259 -20.77 4.56 7.47
N LYS A 260 -21.19 5.42 8.41
CA LYS A 260 -22.15 5.07 9.50
C LYS A 260 -23.46 4.54 8.95
N TRP A 261 -23.99 5.23 7.95
CA TRP A 261 -25.23 4.84 7.28
C TRP A 261 -25.06 3.52 6.50
N LEU A 262 -23.96 3.34 5.77
CA LEU A 262 -23.70 2.18 4.92
C LEU A 262 -23.48 0.91 5.74
N ILE A 263 -22.75 1.01 6.87
CA ILE A 263 -22.61 -0.09 7.83
C ILE A 263 -23.96 -0.42 8.44
N ARG A 264 -24.74 0.58 8.92
CA ARG A 264 -26.09 0.34 9.47
C ARG A 264 -27.04 -0.32 8.47
N HIS A 265 -27.03 0.11 7.21
CA HIS A 265 -27.91 -0.42 6.17
C HIS A 265 -27.50 -1.80 5.65
N ASN A 266 -26.21 -2.12 5.70
CA ASN A 266 -25.70 -3.40 5.23
C ASN A 266 -25.34 -4.36 6.37
N THR A 267 -25.61 -3.99 7.63
CA THR A 267 -25.27 -4.82 8.82
C THR A 267 -25.81 -6.23 8.67
N GLN A 268 -27.05 -6.40 8.19
CA GLN A 268 -27.63 -7.74 8.02
C GLN A 268 -26.94 -8.52 6.88
N LYS A 269 -26.67 -7.88 5.73
CA LYS A 269 -25.92 -8.52 4.63
C LYS A 269 -24.51 -8.90 5.03
N ILE A 270 -23.84 -8.07 5.83
CA ILE A 270 -22.50 -8.32 6.37
C ILE A 270 -22.57 -9.51 7.34
N LYS A 271 -23.54 -9.54 8.27
CA LYS A 271 -23.78 -10.69 9.16
C LYS A 271 -24.03 -11.98 8.39
N ASP A 272 -24.84 -11.92 7.33
CA ASP A 272 -25.18 -13.08 6.49
C ASP A 272 -23.98 -13.56 5.65
N LEU A 273 -23.13 -12.65 5.15
CA LEU A 273 -21.91 -12.99 4.39
C LEU A 273 -20.81 -13.63 5.26
N TYR A 274 -20.75 -13.26 6.54
CA TYR A 274 -19.72 -13.71 7.48
C TYR A 274 -20.22 -14.71 8.53
N GLY A 275 -21.50 -15.12 8.47
CA GLY A 275 -22.06 -16.12 9.37
C GLY A 275 -22.20 -15.70 10.85
N VAL A 276 -22.14 -14.40 11.14
CA VAL A 276 -22.16 -13.89 12.52
C VAL A 276 -23.62 -13.75 12.98
N THR A 277 -24.03 -14.59 13.94
CA THR A 277 -25.34 -14.48 14.60
C THR A 277 -25.18 -13.77 15.94
N ASP A 278 -26.08 -12.83 16.22
CA ASP A 278 -26.09 -12.11 17.50
C ASP A 278 -26.31 -13.11 18.65
N LYS A 279 -25.35 -13.17 19.57
CA LYS A 279 -25.56 -13.68 20.93
C LYS A 279 -25.63 -12.50 21.89
#